data_AF-A0A377W3W7-F1
#
_entry.id   AF-A0A377W3W7-F1
#
_cell.length_a   1.000
_cell.length_b   1.000
_cell.length_c   1.000
_cell.angle_alpha   90.00
_cell.angle_beta   90.00
_cell.angle_gamma   90.00
#
_symmetry.space_group_name_H-M   'P 1'
#
loop_
_entity.id
_entity.type
_entity.pdbx_description
1 polymer ?
#
loop_
_entity_poly.entity_id
_entity_poly.type
_entity_poly.pdbx_seq_one_letter_code
_entity_poly.pdbx_strand_id
1 'polypeptide(L)'
;MGLIGSDQTAVMARLALDELIDQLLHSNALSLKLTANPLVADRAWHLTENTCIRAFSADDPQAKKRAHHALFILYQSWLADPLSPAAANQFSSAAFRGSEITSSLSGCGRKANASTTRDQCLTPAISSTKLRALCQQHPASHHPLFDFLASEASAAQIDYFFKSDSALNLLFFDLVAMGLVGSLPETRAEIAQNLWDEIGQGSTEITHVNLYKDLLKRRNIALPDNHFAHLYEWQGLAGYNAFMLGGRKTVSITTNHWA
;
A
#
# COMPACT_ATOMS: atom_id res chain seq x y z
N MET A 1 -8.82 -23.40 -33.49
CA MET A 1 -7.75 -22.53 -32.97
C MET A 1 -8.02 -21.13 -33.48
N GLY A 2 -8.39 -20.19 -32.61
CA GLY A 2 -8.85 -18.84 -32.98
C GLY A 2 -10.33 -18.64 -32.62
N LEU A 3 -10.57 -17.98 -31.48
CA LEU A 3 -11.83 -17.31 -31.07
C LEU A 3 -11.74 -16.77 -29.62
N ILE A 4 -10.72 -17.15 -28.84
CA ILE A 4 -10.57 -16.74 -27.43
C ILE A 4 -9.84 -15.38 -27.26
N GLY A 5 -9.14 -14.89 -28.29
CA GLY A 5 -8.26 -13.70 -28.18
C GLY A 5 -8.93 -12.33 -28.44
N SER A 6 -10.02 -12.26 -29.20
CA SER A 6 -10.67 -10.99 -29.57
C SER A 6 -11.50 -10.40 -28.43
N ASP A 7 -12.15 -11.26 -27.64
CA ASP A 7 -13.07 -10.83 -26.57
C ASP A 7 -12.32 -10.28 -25.35
N GLN A 8 -11.23 -10.93 -24.93
CA GLN A 8 -10.39 -10.45 -23.82
C GLN A 8 -9.76 -9.09 -24.11
N THR A 9 -9.35 -8.83 -25.36
CA THR A 9 -8.78 -7.53 -25.75
C THR A 9 -9.83 -6.40 -25.66
N ALA A 10 -11.08 -6.68 -26.05
CA ALA A 10 -12.19 -5.73 -25.98
C ALA A 10 -12.63 -5.44 -24.52
N VAL A 11 -12.58 -6.45 -23.66
CA VAL A 11 -12.86 -6.29 -22.21
C VAL A 11 -11.78 -5.44 -21.55
N MET A 12 -10.50 -5.75 -21.78
CA MET A 12 -9.40 -4.97 -21.21
C MET A 12 -9.50 -3.51 -21.62
N ALA A 13 -9.86 -3.22 -22.89
CA ALA A 13 -10.02 -1.88 -23.47
C ALA A 13 -11.00 -0.94 -22.73
N ARG A 14 -11.85 -1.45 -21.83
CA ARG A 14 -12.82 -0.65 -21.06
C ARG A 14 -12.45 -0.43 -19.59
N LEU A 15 -11.45 -1.16 -19.09
CA LEU A 15 -11.06 -1.12 -17.68
C LEU A 15 -10.50 0.24 -17.25
N ALA A 16 -10.78 0.59 -16.00
CA ALA A 16 -10.09 1.65 -15.28
C ALA A 16 -8.61 1.30 -15.06
N LEU A 17 -7.82 2.28 -14.60
CA LEU A 17 -6.39 2.07 -14.34
C LEU A 17 -6.16 0.95 -13.32
N ASP A 18 -6.80 1.05 -12.16
CA ASP A 18 -6.67 0.10 -11.05
C ASP A 18 -7.12 -1.31 -11.44
N GLU A 19 -8.26 -1.43 -12.12
CA GLU A 19 -8.76 -2.71 -12.65
C GLU A 19 -7.81 -3.33 -13.68
N LEU A 20 -7.23 -2.50 -14.57
CA LEU A 20 -6.27 -2.96 -15.57
C LEU A 20 -4.98 -3.45 -14.91
N ILE A 21 -4.47 -2.70 -13.93
CA ILE A 21 -3.28 -3.09 -13.16
C ILE A 21 -3.52 -4.40 -12.41
N ASP A 22 -4.68 -4.56 -11.76
CA ASP A 22 -5.04 -5.78 -11.07
C ASP A 22 -5.05 -7.00 -11.98
N GLN A 23 -5.70 -6.89 -13.15
CA GLN A 23 -5.74 -7.98 -14.13
C GLN A 23 -4.37 -8.34 -14.68
N LEU A 24 -3.53 -7.33 -14.95
CA LEU A 24 -2.18 -7.56 -15.47
C LEU A 24 -1.31 -8.22 -14.41
N LEU A 25 -1.33 -7.71 -13.17
CA LEU A 25 -0.52 -8.23 -12.07
C LEU A 25 -0.87 -9.69 -11.74
N HIS A 26 -2.17 -10.03 -11.74
CA HIS A 26 -2.63 -11.40 -11.46
C HIS A 26 -2.66 -12.31 -12.70
N SER A 27 -2.17 -11.84 -13.84
CA SER A 27 -2.16 -12.63 -15.07
C SER A 27 -1.08 -13.71 -15.06
N ASN A 28 -1.49 -14.95 -15.30
CA ASN A 28 -0.58 -16.00 -15.75
C ASN A 28 0.05 -15.61 -17.10
N ALA A 29 1.34 -15.92 -17.27
CA ALA A 29 2.09 -15.69 -18.51
C ALA A 29 1.99 -14.24 -19.04
N LEU A 30 2.06 -13.24 -18.14
CA LEU A 30 1.93 -11.81 -18.45
C LEU A 30 2.83 -11.40 -19.63
N SER A 31 4.10 -11.80 -19.63
CA SER A 31 5.05 -11.49 -20.70
C SER A 31 4.56 -11.95 -22.07
N LEU A 32 3.98 -13.15 -22.19
CA LEU A 32 3.44 -13.65 -23.45
C LEU A 32 2.22 -12.82 -23.90
N LYS A 33 1.35 -12.44 -22.97
CA LYS A 33 0.17 -11.61 -23.28
C LYS A 33 0.57 -10.21 -23.76
N LEU A 34 1.57 -9.61 -23.13
CA LEU A 34 2.05 -8.29 -23.53
C LEU A 34 2.83 -8.32 -24.84
N THR A 35 3.61 -9.38 -25.11
CA THR A 35 4.23 -9.57 -26.43
C THR A 35 3.18 -9.74 -27.52
N ALA A 36 2.11 -10.49 -27.24
CA ALA A 36 1.01 -10.68 -28.20
C ALA A 36 0.15 -9.43 -28.38
N ASN A 37 0.10 -8.54 -27.38
CA ASN A 37 -0.71 -7.32 -27.41
C ASN A 37 0.01 -6.14 -26.72
N PRO A 38 1.00 -5.52 -27.38
CA PRO A 38 1.80 -4.44 -26.79
C PRO A 38 0.98 -3.19 -26.46
N LEU A 39 -0.15 -2.98 -27.16
CA LEU A 39 -1.06 -1.84 -26.93
C LEU A 39 -1.63 -1.80 -25.52
N VAL A 40 -1.69 -2.95 -24.82
CA VAL A 40 -2.17 -3.01 -23.43
C VAL A 40 -1.21 -2.29 -22.48
N ALA A 41 0.10 -2.41 -22.71
CA ALA A 41 1.12 -1.71 -21.93
C ALA A 41 1.05 -0.19 -22.17
N ASP A 42 0.96 0.23 -23.42
CA ASP A 42 0.82 1.64 -23.79
C ASP A 42 -0.46 2.25 -23.18
N ARG A 43 -1.55 1.48 -23.17
CA ARG A 43 -2.79 1.91 -22.54
C ARG A 43 -2.68 2.02 -21.03
N ALA A 44 -2.01 1.08 -20.35
CA ALA A 44 -1.76 1.20 -18.91
C ALA A 44 -0.95 2.47 -18.58
N TRP A 45 0.06 2.79 -19.42
CA TRP A 45 0.82 4.04 -19.28
C TRP A 45 -0.06 5.28 -19.49
N HIS A 46 -0.82 5.34 -20.58
CA HIS A 46 -1.72 6.47 -20.87
C HIS A 46 -2.77 6.67 -19.76
N LEU A 47 -3.35 5.58 -19.25
CA LEU A 47 -4.28 5.64 -18.11
C LEU A 47 -3.59 6.16 -16.85
N THR A 48 -2.33 5.80 -16.62
CA THR A 48 -1.53 6.32 -15.49
C THR A 48 -1.37 7.83 -15.59
N GLU A 49 -0.94 8.35 -16.73
CA GLU A 49 -0.76 9.79 -16.96
C GLU A 49 -2.06 10.56 -16.79
N ASN A 50 -3.15 10.09 -17.42
CA ASN A 50 -4.46 10.73 -17.31
C ASN A 50 -4.98 10.73 -15.87
N THR A 51 -4.84 9.60 -15.17
CA THR A 51 -5.29 9.46 -13.78
C THR A 51 -4.49 10.38 -12.86
N CYS A 52 -3.17 10.50 -13.05
CA CYS A 52 -2.34 11.43 -12.30
C CYS A 52 -2.80 12.89 -12.45
N ILE A 53 -3.05 13.34 -13.69
CA ILE A 53 -3.52 14.70 -13.96
C ILE A 53 -4.87 14.94 -13.27
N ARG A 54 -5.82 14.03 -13.46
CA ARG A 54 -7.16 14.18 -12.85
C ARG A 54 -7.10 14.17 -11.33
N ALA A 55 -6.35 13.24 -10.75
CA ALA A 55 -6.27 13.06 -9.30
C ALA A 55 -5.59 14.24 -8.60
N PHE A 56 -4.47 14.72 -9.15
CA PHE A 56 -3.55 15.61 -8.43
C PHE A 56 -3.47 17.01 -9.00
N SER A 57 -3.93 17.25 -10.23
CA SER A 57 -4.04 18.60 -10.82
C SER A 57 -5.48 19.11 -10.87
N ALA A 58 -6.43 18.25 -11.21
CA ALA A 58 -7.86 18.60 -11.23
C ALA A 58 -8.62 18.26 -9.93
N ASP A 59 -7.91 17.72 -8.93
CA ASP A 59 -8.43 17.36 -7.62
C ASP A 59 -9.63 16.38 -7.61
N ASP A 60 -9.75 15.55 -8.64
CA ASP A 60 -10.88 14.61 -8.81
C ASP A 60 -10.79 13.46 -7.77
N PRO A 61 -11.76 13.34 -6.83
CA PRO A 61 -11.73 12.32 -5.78
C PRO A 61 -11.78 10.89 -6.31
N GLN A 62 -12.49 10.65 -7.40
CA GLN A 62 -12.57 9.32 -8.02
C GLN A 62 -11.25 8.96 -8.69
N ALA A 63 -10.60 9.93 -9.34
CA ALA A 63 -9.27 9.74 -9.88
C ALA A 63 -8.22 9.52 -8.78
N LYS A 64 -8.32 10.22 -7.63
CA LYS A 64 -7.47 9.94 -6.46
C LYS A 64 -7.65 8.52 -5.97
N LYS A 65 -8.90 8.06 -5.82
CA LYS A 65 -9.18 6.68 -5.40
C LYS A 65 -8.54 5.68 -6.36
N ARG A 66 -8.71 5.85 -7.67
CA ARG A 66 -8.09 4.98 -8.69
C ARG A 66 -6.56 5.03 -8.66
N ALA A 67 -5.96 6.22 -8.52
CA ALA A 67 -4.51 6.37 -8.43
C ALA A 67 -3.95 5.63 -7.21
N HIS A 68 -4.55 5.85 -6.04
CA HIS A 68 -4.12 5.20 -4.81
C HIS A 68 -4.44 3.70 -4.78
N HIS A 69 -5.53 3.25 -5.40
CA HIS A 69 -5.87 1.84 -5.49
C HIS A 69 -4.93 1.08 -6.44
N ALA A 70 -4.62 1.64 -7.61
CA ALA A 70 -3.61 1.08 -8.51
C ALA A 70 -2.24 0.96 -7.82
N LEU A 71 -1.86 2.00 -7.07
CA LEU A 71 -0.63 2.01 -6.28
C LEU A 71 -0.65 0.97 -5.14
N PHE A 72 -1.80 0.81 -4.48
CA PHE A 72 -2.01 -0.22 -3.46
C PHE A 72 -1.79 -1.62 -4.03
N ILE A 73 -2.40 -1.94 -5.17
CA ILE A 73 -2.26 -3.24 -5.85
C ILE A 73 -0.78 -3.51 -6.21
N LEU A 74 -0.09 -2.51 -6.76
CA LEU A 74 1.33 -2.63 -7.11
C LEU A 74 2.23 -2.81 -5.87
N TYR A 75 1.88 -2.21 -4.73
CA TYR A 75 2.62 -2.46 -3.49
C TYR A 75 2.32 -3.83 -2.90
N GLN A 76 1.07 -4.30 -2.97
CA GLN A 76 0.69 -5.63 -2.50
C GLN A 76 1.44 -6.75 -3.22
N SER A 77 1.94 -6.54 -4.44
CA SER A 77 2.76 -7.56 -5.12
C SER A 77 4.02 -7.96 -4.35
N TRP A 78 4.55 -7.05 -3.52
CA TRP A 78 5.73 -7.29 -2.68
C TRP A 78 5.42 -8.19 -1.48
N LEU A 79 4.15 -8.29 -1.11
CA LEU A 79 3.62 -9.06 0.02
C LEU A 79 2.80 -10.26 -0.46
N ALA A 80 2.77 -10.52 -1.76
CA ALA A 80 1.99 -11.60 -2.35
C ALA A 80 2.63 -12.96 -2.04
N ASP A 81 1.82 -14.02 -2.10
CA ASP A 81 2.31 -15.40 -2.06
C ASP A 81 3.46 -15.57 -3.09
N PRO A 82 4.64 -16.08 -2.69
CA PRO A 82 5.79 -16.21 -3.58
C PRO A 82 5.55 -17.03 -4.85
N LEU A 83 4.53 -17.90 -4.85
CA LEU A 83 4.13 -18.74 -5.97
C LEU A 83 2.98 -18.13 -6.79
N SER A 84 2.45 -16.99 -6.38
CA SER A 84 1.38 -16.30 -7.09
C SER A 84 1.88 -15.62 -8.37
N PRO A 85 0.99 -15.41 -9.36
CA PRO A 85 1.31 -14.60 -10.53
C PRO A 85 1.73 -13.17 -10.16
N ALA A 86 1.15 -12.58 -9.11
CA ALA A 86 1.49 -11.22 -8.66
C ALA A 86 2.96 -11.10 -8.24
N ALA A 87 3.47 -12.05 -7.45
CA ALA A 87 4.88 -12.10 -7.05
C ALA A 87 5.80 -12.32 -8.25
N ALA A 88 5.42 -13.16 -9.23
CA ALA A 88 6.21 -13.37 -10.44
C ALA A 88 6.24 -12.12 -11.34
N ASN A 89 5.12 -11.39 -11.41
CA ASN A 89 4.95 -10.24 -12.29
C ASN A 89 5.51 -8.93 -11.72
N GLN A 90 5.81 -8.87 -10.41
CA GLN A 90 6.30 -7.66 -9.72
C GLN A 90 7.57 -7.06 -10.34
N PHE A 91 8.44 -7.91 -10.92
CA PHE A 91 9.70 -7.54 -11.56
C PHE A 91 9.70 -7.74 -13.08
N SER A 92 8.53 -7.94 -13.70
CA SER A 92 8.44 -8.16 -15.15
C SER A 92 8.86 -6.89 -15.91
N SER A 93 10.10 -6.90 -16.42
CA SER A 93 10.85 -5.67 -16.74
C SER A 93 10.68 -5.13 -18.16
N ALA A 94 10.18 -5.91 -19.12
CA ALA A 94 10.20 -5.45 -20.52
C ALA A 94 8.89 -4.81 -21.02
N ALA A 95 7.74 -5.19 -20.47
CA ALA A 95 6.45 -4.79 -21.07
C ALA A 95 5.42 -4.23 -20.09
N PHE A 96 5.39 -4.65 -18.83
CA PHE A 96 4.34 -4.22 -17.90
C PHE A 96 4.60 -2.81 -17.32
N ARG A 97 5.85 -2.33 -17.35
CA ARG A 97 6.27 -1.00 -16.84
C ARG A 97 5.76 -0.68 -15.42
N GLY A 98 5.52 -1.71 -14.61
CA GLY A 98 4.89 -1.57 -13.28
C GLY A 98 5.72 -0.71 -12.32
N SER A 99 7.05 -0.77 -12.42
CA SER A 99 7.94 0.07 -11.63
C SER A 99 7.82 1.56 -11.99
N GLU A 100 7.74 1.88 -13.29
CA GLU A 100 7.56 3.25 -13.77
C GLU A 100 6.17 3.79 -13.44
N ILE A 101 5.12 2.97 -13.57
CA ILE A 101 3.76 3.34 -13.15
C ILE A 101 3.73 3.64 -11.65
N THR A 102 4.34 2.78 -10.83
CA THR A 102 4.46 3.00 -9.38
C THR A 102 5.20 4.30 -9.06
N SER A 103 6.31 4.56 -9.75
CA SER A 103 7.11 5.79 -9.60
C SER A 103 6.31 7.04 -9.98
N SER A 104 5.56 6.98 -11.09
CA SER A 104 4.72 8.08 -11.58
C SER A 104 3.60 8.40 -10.57
N LEU A 105 2.80 7.41 -10.17
CA LEU A 105 1.68 7.60 -9.23
C LEU A 105 2.16 8.15 -7.88
N SER A 106 3.18 7.53 -7.29
CA SER A 106 3.74 7.97 -6.01
C SER A 106 4.41 9.35 -6.11
N GLY A 107 5.06 9.65 -7.24
CA GLY A 107 5.68 10.94 -7.53
C GLY A 107 4.66 12.08 -7.64
N CYS A 108 3.55 11.86 -8.36
CA CYS A 108 2.47 12.84 -8.49
C CYS A 108 1.80 13.14 -7.13
N GLY A 109 1.46 12.12 -6.35
CA GLY A 109 0.87 12.31 -5.02
C GLY A 109 1.81 13.07 -4.07
N ARG A 110 3.10 12.74 -4.07
CA ARG A 110 4.11 13.49 -3.30
C ARG A 110 4.21 14.95 -3.70
N LYS A 111 4.26 15.25 -5.01
CA LYS A 111 4.37 16.63 -5.51
C LYS A 111 3.15 17.47 -5.09
N ALA A 112 1.95 16.90 -5.14
CA ALA A 112 0.74 17.57 -4.68
C ALA A 112 0.81 17.88 -3.16
N ASN A 113 1.30 16.92 -2.36
CA ASN A 113 1.36 17.05 -0.90
C ASN A 113 2.59 17.83 -0.38
N ALA A 114 3.58 18.11 -1.22
CA ALA A 114 4.79 18.83 -0.83
C ALA A 114 4.52 20.29 -0.43
N SER A 115 3.42 20.89 -0.90
CA SER A 115 3.02 22.26 -0.56
C SER A 115 2.44 22.39 0.86
N THR A 116 1.95 21.28 1.44
CA THR A 116 1.33 21.24 2.78
C THR A 116 2.30 20.94 3.92
N THR A 117 3.48 20.39 3.61
CA THR A 117 4.54 20.22 4.62
C THR A 117 5.20 21.57 4.87
N ARG A 118 4.83 22.26 5.97
CA ARG A 118 5.60 23.40 6.47
C ARG A 118 7.04 22.94 6.66
N ASP A 119 7.98 23.66 6.04
CA ASP A 119 9.43 23.56 6.26
C ASP A 119 9.76 23.86 7.74
N GLN A 120 9.43 22.93 8.63
CA GLN A 120 10.12 22.85 9.89
C GLN A 120 11.44 22.18 9.55
N CYS A 121 12.45 22.99 9.28
CA CYS A 121 13.82 22.53 9.05
C CYS A 121 14.21 21.60 10.20
N LEU A 122 14.13 20.30 9.95
CA LEU A 122 14.55 19.27 10.88
C LEU A 122 16.07 19.22 10.78
N THR A 123 16.75 20.03 11.59
CA THR A 123 18.21 19.96 11.67
C THR A 123 18.62 18.63 12.31
N PRO A 124 19.82 18.10 12.04
CA PRO A 124 20.35 16.90 12.70
C PRO A 124 20.38 16.98 14.24
N ALA A 125 20.18 18.17 14.80
CA ALA A 125 20.21 18.47 16.23
C ALA A 125 18.81 18.57 16.88
N ILE A 126 17.75 18.03 16.26
CA ILE A 126 16.45 18.01 16.92
C ILE A 126 16.51 17.07 18.12
N SER A 127 16.34 17.66 19.31
CA SER A 127 16.25 16.91 20.55
C SER A 127 14.99 16.04 20.59
N SER A 128 15.05 14.92 21.31
CA SER A 128 13.89 14.08 21.60
C SER A 128 12.71 14.88 22.18
N THR A 129 12.99 15.94 22.94
CA THR A 129 11.98 16.89 23.44
C THR A 129 11.24 17.60 22.31
N LYS A 130 11.96 18.10 21.30
CA LYS A 130 11.35 18.81 20.17
C LYS A 130 10.57 17.85 19.26
N LEU A 131 11.06 16.62 19.06
CA LEU A 131 10.28 15.56 18.39
C LEU A 131 8.99 15.24 19.15
N ARG A 132 9.08 15.06 20.48
CA ARG A 132 7.92 14.78 21.32
C ARG A 132 6.88 15.90 21.25
N ALA A 133 7.33 17.16 21.32
CA ALA A 133 6.46 18.31 21.19
C ALA A 133 5.78 18.37 19.82
N LEU A 134 6.51 18.07 18.74
CA LEU A 134 5.95 18.01 17.38
C LEU A 134 4.85 16.95 17.28
N CYS A 135 5.10 15.74 17.80
CA CYS A 135 4.11 14.67 17.81
C CYS A 135 2.88 15.08 18.62
N GLN A 136 3.05 15.55 19.86
CA GLN A 136 1.94 15.93 20.75
C GLN A 136 1.07 17.06 20.18
N GLN A 137 1.66 18.00 19.44
CA GLN A 137 0.93 19.10 18.80
C GLN A 137 0.27 18.69 17.47
N HIS A 138 0.60 17.52 16.93
CA HIS A 138 0.02 17.06 15.67
C HIS A 138 -1.47 16.72 15.88
N PRO A 139 -2.37 17.14 14.97
CA PRO A 139 -3.81 16.86 15.11
C PRO A 139 -4.15 15.38 15.31
N ALA A 140 -3.35 14.48 14.74
CA ALA A 140 -3.54 13.04 14.90
C ALA A 140 -3.38 12.55 16.35
N SER A 141 -2.60 13.24 17.19
CA SER A 141 -2.42 12.84 18.61
C SER A 141 -3.64 13.10 19.48
N HIS A 142 -4.59 13.90 19.01
CA HIS A 142 -5.86 14.19 19.69
C HIS A 142 -7.01 14.10 18.68
N HIS A 143 -6.97 13.08 17.82
CA HIS A 143 -7.95 12.96 16.75
C HIS A 143 -9.35 12.70 17.34
N PRO A 144 -10.40 13.48 16.99
CA PRO A 144 -11.74 13.37 17.59
C PRO A 144 -12.39 11.98 17.46
N LEU A 145 -11.92 11.18 16.49
CA LEU A 145 -12.32 9.79 16.35
C LEU A 145 -12.15 9.00 17.65
N PHE A 146 -11.05 9.17 18.38
CA PHE A 146 -10.79 8.37 19.58
C PHE A 146 -11.71 8.74 20.74
N ASP A 147 -12.08 10.02 20.87
CA ASP A 147 -13.08 10.47 21.86
C ASP A 147 -14.46 9.91 21.52
N PHE A 148 -14.83 9.94 20.24
CA PHE A 148 -16.07 9.35 19.73
C PHE A 148 -16.12 7.84 19.98
N LEU A 149 -15.05 7.10 19.64
CA LEU A 149 -14.96 5.65 19.88
C LEU A 149 -15.06 5.30 21.37
N ALA A 150 -14.49 6.14 22.25
CA ALA A 150 -14.47 5.89 23.68
C ALA A 150 -15.83 6.11 24.36
N SER A 151 -16.65 7.04 23.87
CA SER A 151 -17.81 7.55 24.62
C SER A 151 -19.15 7.52 23.89
N GLU A 152 -19.16 7.57 22.55
CA GLU A 152 -20.37 7.79 21.76
C GLU A 152 -20.66 6.67 20.76
N ALA A 153 -19.62 5.96 20.30
CA ALA A 153 -19.75 4.99 19.22
C ALA A 153 -20.66 3.82 19.57
N SER A 154 -21.60 3.53 18.67
CA SER A 154 -22.39 2.30 18.72
C SER A 154 -21.52 1.07 18.46
N ALA A 155 -22.02 -0.11 18.85
CA ALA A 155 -21.35 -1.39 18.57
C ALA A 155 -21.03 -1.58 17.07
N ALA A 156 -21.94 -1.18 16.17
CA ALA A 156 -21.73 -1.30 14.73
C ALA A 156 -20.63 -0.34 14.21
N GLN A 157 -20.47 0.84 14.82
CA GLN A 157 -19.42 1.79 14.47
C GLN A 157 -18.05 1.35 14.99
N ILE A 158 -17.99 0.72 16.16
CA ILE A 158 -16.79 0.05 16.65
C ILE A 158 -16.38 -1.09 15.70
N ASP A 159 -17.35 -1.91 15.25
CA ASP A 159 -17.07 -2.98 14.28
C ASP A 159 -16.57 -2.41 12.95
N TYR A 160 -17.14 -1.28 12.50
CA TYR A 160 -16.66 -0.59 11.31
C TYR A 160 -15.22 -0.10 11.48
N PHE A 161 -14.88 0.46 12.66
CA PHE A 161 -13.51 0.86 12.97
C PHE A 161 -12.53 -0.32 12.87
N PHE A 162 -12.84 -1.47 13.48
CA PHE A 162 -12.02 -2.68 13.35
C PHE A 162 -11.94 -3.21 11.92
N LYS A 163 -12.99 -3.08 11.11
CA LYS A 163 -12.88 -3.43 9.68
C LYS A 163 -11.92 -2.48 8.97
N SER A 164 -12.04 -1.18 9.22
CA SER A 164 -11.18 -0.18 8.59
C SER A 164 -9.70 -0.31 8.98
N ASP A 165 -9.39 -0.77 10.19
CA ASP A 165 -7.99 -0.89 10.63
C ASP A 165 -7.34 -2.23 10.22
N SER A 166 -8.13 -3.16 9.66
CA SER A 166 -7.72 -4.54 9.46
C SER A 166 -6.56 -4.73 8.48
N ALA A 167 -6.56 -4.04 7.33
CA ALA A 167 -5.53 -4.29 6.32
C ALA A 167 -4.13 -3.91 6.81
N LEU A 168 -4.02 -2.84 7.59
CA LEU A 168 -2.74 -2.39 8.14
C LEU A 168 -2.30 -3.25 9.34
N ASN A 169 -3.20 -3.57 10.27
CA ASN A 169 -2.87 -4.40 11.44
C ASN A 169 -2.37 -5.79 11.03
N LEU A 170 -2.92 -6.38 9.97
CA LEU A 170 -2.53 -7.70 9.51
C LEU A 170 -1.20 -7.72 8.75
N LEU A 171 -0.70 -6.56 8.31
CA LEU A 171 0.52 -6.43 7.49
C LEU A 171 1.65 -5.67 8.21
N PHE A 172 1.43 -5.26 9.46
CA PHE A 172 2.38 -4.43 10.20
C PHE A 172 3.74 -5.11 10.40
N PHE A 173 3.76 -6.43 10.67
CA PHE A 173 4.99 -7.22 10.72
C PHE A 173 5.82 -7.08 9.44
N ASP A 174 5.19 -7.26 8.27
CA ASP A 174 5.88 -7.18 6.99
C ASP A 174 6.43 -5.78 6.72
N LEU A 175 5.68 -4.73 7.11
CA LEU A 175 6.13 -3.34 7.01
C LEU A 175 7.38 -3.06 7.83
N VAL A 176 7.44 -3.57 9.07
CA VAL A 176 8.64 -3.46 9.93
C VAL A 176 9.80 -4.25 9.32
N ALA A 177 9.53 -5.44 8.77
CA ALA A 177 10.56 -6.29 8.16
C ALA A 177 11.21 -5.61 6.93
N MET A 178 10.41 -4.93 6.11
CA MET A 178 10.92 -4.15 4.97
C MET A 178 11.86 -3.01 5.41
N GLY A 179 11.70 -2.47 6.62
CA GLY A 179 12.57 -1.44 7.19
C GLY A 179 13.93 -1.96 7.65
N LEU A 180 14.10 -3.28 7.85
CA LEU A 180 15.32 -3.86 8.38
C LEU A 180 16.48 -3.80 7.38
N VAL A 181 16.21 -4.15 6.12
CA VAL A 181 17.23 -4.24 5.07
C VAL A 181 17.79 -2.86 4.75
N GLY A 182 19.10 -2.65 4.92
CA GLY A 182 19.75 -1.35 4.66
C GLY A 182 19.68 -0.35 5.82
N SER A 183 19.04 -0.69 6.94
CA SER A 183 19.08 0.12 8.16
C SER A 183 20.47 0.17 8.81
N LEU A 184 20.72 1.24 9.57
CA LEU A 184 21.95 1.43 10.34
C LEU A 184 22.09 0.36 11.43
N PRO A 185 23.31 -0.10 11.76
CA PRO A 185 23.52 -1.14 12.77
C PRO A 185 22.82 -0.88 14.11
N GLU A 186 22.87 0.36 14.61
CA GLU A 186 22.21 0.79 15.85
C GLU A 186 20.68 0.74 15.77
N THR A 187 20.09 0.90 14.59
CA THR A 187 18.63 0.81 14.38
C THR A 187 18.16 -0.64 14.23
N ARG A 188 19.03 -1.55 13.76
CA ARG A 188 18.67 -2.96 13.54
C ARG A 188 18.24 -3.67 14.80
N ALA A 189 18.88 -3.37 15.94
CA ALA A 189 18.53 -3.98 17.22
C ALA A 189 17.08 -3.64 17.61
N GLU A 190 16.71 -2.36 17.48
CA GLU A 190 15.34 -1.91 17.76
C GLU A 190 14.32 -2.50 16.77
N ILE A 191 14.63 -2.55 15.47
CA ILE A 191 13.75 -3.18 14.47
C ILE A 191 13.58 -4.67 14.76
N ALA A 192 14.65 -5.38 15.10
CA ALA A 192 14.61 -6.81 15.43
C ALA A 192 13.78 -7.08 16.70
N GLN A 193 13.88 -6.22 17.71
CA GLN A 193 13.05 -6.31 18.92
C GLN A 193 11.57 -6.14 18.58
N ASN A 194 11.21 -5.14 17.76
CA ASN A 194 9.84 -4.96 17.30
C ASN A 194 9.35 -6.18 16.52
N LEU A 195 10.16 -6.75 15.61
CA LEU A 195 9.79 -7.97 14.89
C LEU A 195 9.54 -9.16 15.81
N TRP A 196 10.37 -9.33 16.85
CA TRP A 196 10.20 -10.39 17.84
C TRP A 196 8.89 -10.25 18.64
N ASP A 197 8.54 -9.01 19.00
CA ASP A 197 7.30 -8.72 19.72
C ASP A 197 6.07 -8.92 18.82
N GLU A 198 6.10 -8.47 17.56
CA GLU A 198 5.00 -8.66 16.59
C GLU A 198 4.66 -10.14 16.34
N ILE A 199 5.67 -11.03 16.34
CA ILE A 199 5.48 -12.49 16.21
C ILE A 199 5.20 -13.19 17.54
N GLY A 200 4.79 -12.45 18.57
CA GLY A 200 4.35 -13.01 19.84
C GLY A 200 5.48 -13.68 20.62
N GLN A 201 6.72 -13.23 20.44
CA GLN A 201 7.90 -13.78 21.10
C GLN A 201 8.03 -15.30 20.91
N GLY A 202 7.71 -15.78 19.70
CA GLY A 202 7.77 -17.19 19.34
C GLY A 202 6.50 -17.99 19.68
N SER A 203 5.51 -17.38 20.32
CA SER A 203 4.19 -17.98 20.53
C SER A 203 3.22 -17.59 19.43
N THR A 204 2.71 -18.59 18.72
CA THR A 204 1.72 -18.40 17.66
C THR A 204 0.37 -17.89 18.18
N GLU A 205 0.07 -18.05 19.47
CA GLU A 205 -1.22 -17.63 20.04
C GLU A 205 -1.30 -16.12 20.29
N ILE A 206 -0.17 -15.49 20.64
CA ILE A 206 -0.11 -14.09 21.05
C ILE A 206 0.56 -13.18 20.01
N THR A 207 0.69 -13.64 18.77
CA THR A 207 1.09 -12.74 17.67
C THR A 207 0.04 -11.64 17.52
N HIS A 208 0.47 -10.42 17.20
CA HIS A 208 -0.47 -9.30 17.05
C HIS A 208 -1.53 -9.59 15.98
N VAL A 209 -1.14 -10.27 14.90
CA VAL A 209 -2.05 -10.75 13.84
C VAL A 209 -3.12 -11.69 14.40
N ASN A 210 -2.75 -12.67 15.24
CA ASN A 210 -3.71 -13.63 15.76
C ASN A 210 -4.59 -13.04 16.87
N LEU A 211 -4.05 -12.13 17.69
CA LEU A 211 -4.85 -11.35 18.64
C LEU A 211 -5.89 -10.49 17.90
N TYR A 212 -5.51 -9.87 16.79
CA TYR A 212 -6.44 -9.10 15.95
C TYR A 212 -7.53 -9.99 15.32
N LYS A 213 -7.14 -11.15 14.78
CA LYS A 213 -8.10 -12.13 14.24
C LYS A 213 -9.05 -12.66 15.33
N ASP A 214 -8.57 -12.90 16.55
CA ASP A 214 -9.41 -13.30 17.68
C ASP A 214 -10.40 -12.19 18.07
N LEU A 215 -9.95 -10.93 18.07
CA LEU A 215 -10.82 -9.77 18.26
C LEU A 215 -11.95 -9.74 17.23
N LEU A 216 -11.65 -9.87 15.93
CA LEU A 216 -12.67 -9.90 14.88
C LEU A 216 -13.64 -11.07 15.06
N LYS A 217 -13.11 -12.26 15.38
CA LYS A 217 -13.90 -13.47 15.62
C LYS A 217 -14.87 -13.31 16.79
N ARG A 218 -14.43 -12.74 17.91
CA ARG A 218 -15.28 -12.47 19.09
C ARG A 218 -16.39 -11.46 18.81
N ARG A 219 -16.16 -10.56 17.85
CA ARG A 219 -17.16 -9.60 17.34
C ARG A 219 -18.04 -10.18 16.22
N ASN A 220 -17.87 -11.46 15.89
CA ASN A 220 -18.56 -12.13 14.79
C ASN A 220 -18.35 -11.41 13.43
N ILE A 221 -17.14 -10.87 13.23
CA ILE A 221 -16.73 -10.23 11.98
C ILE A 221 -15.94 -11.24 11.16
N ALA A 222 -16.50 -11.67 10.02
CA ALA A 222 -15.78 -12.51 9.06
C ALA A 222 -14.73 -11.69 8.31
N LEU A 223 -13.46 -12.11 8.39
CA LEU A 223 -12.36 -11.47 7.69
C LEU A 223 -12.36 -11.90 6.20
N PRO A 224 -12.55 -10.99 5.24
CA PRO A 224 -12.43 -11.31 3.81
C PRO A 224 -10.96 -11.37 3.38
N ASP A 225 -10.71 -11.99 2.22
CA ASP A 225 -9.35 -12.14 1.64
C ASP A 225 -8.64 -10.80 1.40
N ASN A 226 -9.38 -9.74 1.09
CA ASN A 226 -8.83 -8.40 0.90
C ASN A 226 -8.66 -7.61 2.20
N HIS A 227 -8.83 -8.25 3.36
CA HIS A 227 -8.66 -7.64 4.69
C HIS A 227 -9.41 -6.31 4.86
N PHE A 228 -10.62 -6.22 4.28
CA PHE A 228 -11.47 -5.03 4.25
C PHE A 228 -10.90 -3.82 3.50
N ALA A 229 -9.84 -3.97 2.70
CA ALA A 229 -9.28 -2.88 1.90
C ALA A 229 -10.30 -2.24 0.93
N HIS A 230 -11.35 -2.97 0.54
CA HIS A 230 -12.46 -2.45 -0.26
C HIS A 230 -13.28 -1.34 0.44
N LEU A 231 -13.19 -1.23 1.77
CA LEU A 231 -13.83 -0.15 2.54
C LEU A 231 -13.03 1.16 2.46
N TYR A 232 -11.81 1.13 1.94
CA TYR A 232 -10.99 2.33 1.86
C TYR A 232 -11.46 3.29 0.76
N GLU A 233 -11.67 4.52 1.19
CA GLU A 233 -11.60 5.66 0.30
C GLU A 233 -10.13 6.05 0.03
N TRP A 234 -9.93 7.03 -0.86
CA TRP A 234 -8.60 7.41 -1.30
C TRP A 234 -7.66 7.79 -0.15
N GLN A 235 -8.16 8.32 0.97
CA GLN A 235 -7.36 8.66 2.15
C GLN A 235 -6.78 7.42 2.84
N GLY A 236 -7.59 6.36 3.00
CA GLY A 236 -7.14 5.10 3.60
C GLY A 236 -6.07 4.44 2.74
N LEU A 237 -6.31 4.38 1.42
CA LEU A 237 -5.33 3.88 0.46
C LEU A 237 -4.05 4.75 0.43
N ALA A 238 -4.18 6.07 0.54
CA ALA A 238 -3.04 6.98 0.62
C ALA A 238 -2.20 6.75 1.88
N GLY A 239 -2.84 6.56 3.03
CA GLY A 239 -2.16 6.20 4.28
C GLY A 239 -1.40 4.89 4.16
N TYR A 240 -2.05 3.84 3.66
CA TYR A 240 -1.42 2.55 3.41
C TYR A 240 -0.20 2.66 2.49
N ASN A 241 -0.36 3.35 1.35
CA ASN A 241 0.71 3.54 0.38
C ASN A 241 1.90 4.34 0.94
N ALA A 242 1.67 5.22 1.93
CA ALA A 242 2.75 5.93 2.60
C ALA A 242 3.63 4.99 3.43
N PHE A 243 3.06 4.00 4.12
CA PHE A 243 3.82 2.97 4.83
C PHE A 243 4.65 2.12 3.85
N MET A 244 4.03 1.65 2.77
CA MET A 244 4.71 0.84 1.75
C MET A 244 5.84 1.60 1.05
N LEU A 245 5.67 2.91 0.82
CA LEU A 245 6.73 3.76 0.26
C LEU A 245 7.97 3.80 1.16
N GLY A 246 7.77 3.86 2.47
CA GLY A 246 8.85 3.81 3.46
C GLY A 246 9.64 2.50 3.38
N GLY A 247 8.94 1.37 3.35
CA GLY A 247 9.58 0.05 3.22
C GLY A 247 10.32 -0.15 1.88
N ARG A 248 9.69 0.20 0.76
CA ARG A 248 10.27 -0.05 -0.58
C ARG A 248 11.56 0.73 -0.84
N LYS A 249 11.64 1.99 -0.38
CA LYS A 249 12.82 2.82 -0.63
C LYS A 249 14.07 2.26 0.05
N THR A 250 13.93 1.61 1.20
CA THR A 250 15.03 0.96 1.91
C THR A 250 15.57 -0.24 1.11
N VAL A 251 14.67 -1.06 0.57
CA VAL A 251 15.01 -2.25 -0.24
C VAL A 251 15.60 -1.88 -1.61
N SER A 252 15.08 -0.84 -2.28
CA SER A 252 15.56 -0.42 -3.61
C SER A 252 16.98 0.15 -3.61
N ILE A 253 17.47 0.68 -2.48
CA ILE A 253 18.86 1.14 -2.34
C ILE A 253 19.82 -0.05 -2.37
N THR A 254 19.39 -1.22 -1.88
CA THR A 254 20.24 -2.42 -1.84
C THR A 254 20.31 -3.18 -3.16
N THR A 255 19.31 -3.06 -4.04
CA THR A 255 19.26 -3.80 -5.31
C THR A 255 20.01 -3.13 -6.46
N ASN A 256 20.28 -1.83 -6.39
CA ASN A 256 21.00 -1.09 -7.44
C ASN A 256 22.54 -1.21 -7.36
N HIS A 257 23.06 -1.95 -6.38
CA HIS A 257 24.51 -2.17 -6.20
C HIS A 257 24.96 -3.61 -6.56
N TRP A 258 24.05 -4.44 -7.09
CA TRP A 258 24.33 -5.83 -7.46
C TRP A 258 23.77 -6.21 -8.84
N ALA A 259 23.70 -5.25 -9.76
CA ALA A 259 23.47 -5.50 -11.19
C ALA A 259 24.60 -4.90 -12.02
#